data_AF-A0A3R6XAX2-F1
#
_entry.id   AF-A0A3R6XAX2-F1
#
_cell.length_a   1.000
_cell.length_b   1.000
_cell.length_c   1.000
_cell.angle_alpha   90.00
_cell.angle_beta   90.00
_cell.angle_gamma   90.00
#
_symmetry.space_group_name_H-M   'P 1'
#
loop_
_entity.id
_entity.type
_entity.pdbx_description
1 polymer ?
#
loop_
_entity_poly.entity_id
_entity_poly.type
_entity_poly.pdbx_seq_one_letter_code
_entity_poly.pdbx_strand_id
1 'polypeptide(L)'
;MKATSCILLACVASAREIRHEEFAMAYPTAAQGTARLPTHNLVGYWHNFENPSGKTFPLSQISKDWDVINVAFADSLGSGALGLNIDPSAGSEAQFIADIAALKASGKIVALSLGGEKGSVTIKDATEKANFVNSLYGLITKYGFDGIDVDLENGVSIGAPIVQNLIDGIKQLKQLVGPTFYLSMAPEHPYVQGGYGQWGGLWGSYLAIIDALRDDLTQIHVQFYNNN
;
A
#
# COMPACT_ATOMS: atom_id res chain seq x y z
N MET A 1 -66.77 -19.52 8.62
CA MET A 1 -65.47 -19.50 9.32
C MET A 1 -64.98 -18.04 9.34
N LYS A 2 -64.83 -17.46 10.54
CA LYS A 2 -64.04 -16.27 11.00
C LYS A 2 -63.93 -15.06 10.05
N ALA A 3 -64.00 -13.78 10.43
CA ALA A 3 -64.02 -13.02 11.69
C ALA A 3 -64.00 -11.53 11.22
N THR A 4 -64.91 -10.66 11.63
CA THR A 4 -64.77 -9.68 12.73
C THR A 4 -64.68 -8.23 12.21
N SER A 5 -65.51 -7.39 12.82
CA SER A 5 -65.72 -5.96 12.59
C SER A 5 -64.58 -5.11 13.14
N CYS A 6 -64.35 -3.92 12.58
CA CYS A 6 -63.60 -2.86 13.26
C CYS A 6 -64.20 -1.49 12.92
N ILE A 7 -64.71 -0.81 13.95
CA ILE A 7 -65.30 0.53 13.93
C ILE A 7 -64.23 1.54 14.30
N LEU A 8 -64.24 2.66 13.58
CA LEU A 8 -63.41 3.84 13.72
C LEU A 8 -63.68 4.57 15.06
N LEU A 9 -62.63 4.96 15.79
CA LEU A 9 -62.71 6.00 16.82
C LEU A 9 -61.47 6.89 16.77
N ALA A 10 -61.69 8.19 16.69
CA ALA A 10 -60.66 9.23 16.61
C ALA A 10 -60.03 9.51 17.99
N CYS A 11 -58.76 9.92 18.02
CA CYS A 11 -58.20 10.63 19.17
C CYS A 11 -57.24 11.76 18.74
N VAL A 12 -57.67 12.96 19.15
CA VAL A 12 -57.02 14.24 19.46
C VAL A 12 -55.49 14.37 19.28
N ALA A 13 -55.10 15.44 18.58
CA ALA A 13 -53.74 15.93 18.47
C ALA A 13 -53.21 16.52 19.80
N SER A 14 -52.00 16.14 20.19
CA SER A 14 -51.19 16.85 21.17
C SER A 14 -49.85 17.20 20.52
N ALA A 15 -49.55 18.50 20.43
CA ALA A 15 -48.24 18.99 20.04
C ALA A 15 -47.21 18.53 21.08
N ARG A 16 -46.20 17.77 20.63
CA ARG A 16 -45.03 17.42 21.42
C ARG A 16 -43.81 17.61 20.55
N GLU A 17 -42.81 18.26 21.12
CA GLU A 17 -41.58 18.75 20.51
C GLU A 17 -40.94 17.76 19.54
N ILE A 18 -40.50 18.27 18.39
CA ILE A 18 -39.58 17.56 17.51
C ILE A 18 -38.25 17.48 18.27
N ARG A 19 -38.03 16.37 18.96
CA ARG A 19 -36.70 15.99 19.41
C ARG A 19 -35.92 15.55 18.18
N HIS A 20 -34.82 16.25 17.89
CA HIS A 20 -33.78 15.73 17.03
C HIS A 20 -33.25 14.45 17.69
N GLU A 21 -33.73 13.30 17.25
CA GLU A 21 -32.99 12.06 17.46
C GLU A 21 -31.80 12.13 16.51
N GLU A 22 -30.65 12.45 17.09
CA GLU A 22 -29.35 12.27 16.46
C GLU A 22 -29.21 10.76 16.23
N PHE A 23 -29.57 10.31 15.02
CA PHE A 23 -29.23 8.97 14.57
C PHE A 23 -27.73 8.97 14.39
N ALA A 24 -27.01 8.70 15.49
CA ALA A 24 -25.61 8.35 15.43
C ALA A 24 -25.53 7.07 14.59
N MET A 25 -25.29 7.25 13.29
CA MET A 25 -24.74 6.20 12.44
C MET A 25 -23.46 5.76 13.14
N ALA A 26 -23.55 4.66 13.88
CA ALA A 26 -22.39 3.94 14.35
C ALA A 26 -21.63 3.52 13.09
N TYR A 27 -20.66 4.33 12.69
CA TYR A 27 -19.63 3.90 11.77
C TYR A 27 -19.05 2.62 12.36
N PRO A 28 -18.88 1.54 11.58
CA PRO A 28 -18.14 0.39 12.06
C PRO A 28 -16.80 0.94 12.55
N THR A 29 -16.52 0.76 13.84
CA THR A 29 -15.21 1.04 14.42
C THR A 29 -14.21 0.32 13.55
N ALA A 30 -13.38 1.09 12.83
CA ALA A 30 -12.24 0.57 12.11
C ALA A 30 -11.49 -0.36 13.07
N ALA A 31 -11.16 -1.55 12.59
CA ALA A 31 -10.41 -2.52 13.36
C ALA A 31 -9.22 -1.82 14.03
N GLN A 32 -9.11 -1.95 15.35
CA GLN A 32 -7.89 -1.63 16.06
C GLN A 32 -6.78 -2.47 15.42
N GLY A 33 -5.89 -1.86 14.63
CA GLY A 33 -4.87 -2.64 13.94
C GLY A 33 -3.91 -1.87 13.04
N THR A 34 -4.29 -0.74 12.47
CA THR A 34 -3.34 0.11 11.72
C THR A 34 -2.80 1.22 12.60
N ALA A 35 -1.47 1.33 12.69
CA ALA A 35 -0.85 2.58 13.14
C ALA A 35 -1.36 3.68 12.21
N ARG A 36 -2.18 4.59 12.74
CA ARG A 36 -2.71 5.70 11.95
C ARG A 36 -1.55 6.63 11.66
N LEU A 37 -1.19 6.74 10.39
CA LEU A 37 -0.15 7.67 9.95
C LEU A 37 -0.44 9.10 10.44
N PRO A 38 0.59 9.85 10.85
CA PRO A 38 0.45 11.28 11.11
C PRO A 38 -0.17 12.00 9.91
N THR A 39 -0.99 13.02 10.15
CA THR A 39 -1.62 13.82 9.08
C THR A 39 -0.58 14.45 8.15
N HIS A 40 0.57 14.85 8.71
CA HIS A 40 1.73 15.29 7.97
C HIS A 40 2.84 14.31 8.29
N ASN A 41 3.13 13.41 7.37
CA ASN A 41 4.12 12.38 7.57
C ASN A 41 5.33 12.58 6.67
N LEU A 42 6.48 12.09 7.12
CA LEU A 42 7.71 12.06 6.35
C LEU A 42 7.99 10.62 5.90
N VAL A 43 8.03 10.43 4.58
CA VAL A 43 8.31 9.15 3.92
C VAL A 43 9.74 9.15 3.40
N GLY A 44 10.52 8.12 3.74
CA GLY A 44 11.92 8.01 3.33
C GLY A 44 12.27 6.62 2.81
N TYR A 45 13.16 6.57 1.82
CA TYR A 45 13.75 5.34 1.32
C TYR A 45 15.04 5.04 2.10
N TRP A 46 15.14 3.84 2.66
CA TRP A 46 16.35 3.33 3.30
C TRP A 46 17.07 2.39 2.34
N HIS A 47 18.35 2.67 2.06
CA HIS A 47 19.14 1.91 1.09
C HIS A 47 19.58 0.57 1.68
N ASN A 48 19.07 -0.54 1.15
CA ASN A 48 19.56 -1.89 1.42
C ASN A 48 20.79 -2.25 0.56
N PHE A 49 21.64 -1.26 0.29
CA PHE A 49 22.80 -1.37 -0.58
C PHE A 49 23.75 -0.18 -0.34
N GLU A 50 25.02 -0.35 -0.72
CA GLU A 50 26.00 0.73 -0.78
C GLU A 50 25.86 1.54 -2.08
N ASN A 51 25.89 2.86 -1.97
CA ASN A 51 25.95 3.79 -3.10
C ASN A 51 26.86 5.00 -2.74
N PRO A 52 26.95 6.07 -3.55
CA PRO A 52 27.78 7.23 -3.21
C PRO A 52 27.45 7.94 -1.89
N SER A 53 26.29 7.72 -1.27
CA SER A 53 25.99 8.24 0.07
C SER A 53 26.65 7.44 1.20
N GLY A 54 27.26 6.29 0.87
CA GLY A 54 27.97 5.40 1.79
C GLY A 54 27.34 4.01 1.87
N LYS A 55 27.91 3.18 2.76
CA LYS A 55 27.36 1.88 3.12
C LYS A 55 25.99 2.03 3.77
N THR A 56 25.19 0.98 3.68
CA THR A 56 23.99 0.88 4.51
C THR A 56 24.35 0.85 6.01
N PHE A 57 23.33 0.98 6.85
CA PHE A 57 23.45 0.99 8.31
C PHE A 57 22.19 0.38 8.95
N PRO A 58 22.27 -0.22 10.15
CA PRO A 58 21.13 -0.87 10.80
C PRO A 58 19.89 0.03 10.91
N LEU A 59 18.70 -0.55 10.67
CA LEU A 59 17.41 0.14 10.75
C LEU A 59 17.20 0.84 12.11
N SER A 60 17.75 0.28 13.18
CA SER A 60 17.74 0.87 14.53
C SER A 60 18.41 2.25 14.65
N GLN A 61 19.21 2.67 13.67
CA GLN A 61 19.88 3.99 13.68
C GLN A 61 19.13 5.06 12.86
N ILE A 62 17.99 4.72 12.25
CA ILE A 62 17.18 5.68 11.48
C ILE A 62 16.71 6.82 12.40
N SER A 63 16.73 8.06 11.87
CA SER A 63 16.21 9.22 12.62
C SER A 63 14.76 9.00 13.03
N LYS A 64 14.39 9.52 14.21
CA LYS A 64 13.02 9.46 14.70
C LYS A 64 12.04 10.28 13.85
N ASP A 65 12.54 11.18 13.01
CA ASP A 65 11.73 12.08 12.17
C ASP A 65 10.99 11.38 11.03
N TRP A 66 11.43 10.17 10.64
CA TRP A 66 10.76 9.40 9.57
C TRP A 66 9.57 8.63 10.10
N ASP A 67 8.39 8.82 9.50
CA ASP A 67 7.16 8.11 9.88
C ASP A 67 6.95 6.83 9.06
N VAL A 68 7.40 6.85 7.81
CA VAL A 68 7.36 5.72 6.89
C VAL A 68 8.76 5.45 6.38
N ILE A 69 9.21 4.19 6.50
CA ILE A 69 10.47 3.70 5.97
C ILE A 69 10.18 2.71 4.86
N ASN A 70 10.51 3.08 3.62
CA ASN A 70 10.49 2.21 2.46
C ASN A 70 11.87 1.53 2.34
N VAL A 71 11.94 0.23 2.63
CA VAL A 71 13.17 -0.56 2.45
C VAL A 71 13.41 -0.77 0.95
N ALA A 72 14.48 -0.18 0.43
CA ALA A 72 14.81 -0.12 -0.98
C ALA A 72 15.94 -1.10 -1.31
N PHE A 73 15.75 -2.17 -2.07
CA PHE A 73 14.51 -2.64 -2.70
C PHE A 73 14.39 -4.16 -2.52
N ALA A 74 13.22 -4.72 -2.86
CA ALA A 74 13.09 -6.15 -3.13
C ALA A 74 13.89 -6.53 -4.39
N ASP A 75 14.46 -7.73 -4.38
CA ASP A 75 15.18 -8.30 -5.52
C ASP A 75 14.23 -9.09 -6.43
N SER A 76 14.36 -8.93 -7.74
CA SER A 76 13.69 -9.81 -8.71
C SER A 76 14.36 -11.18 -8.72
N LEU A 77 13.60 -12.22 -8.40
CA LEU A 77 14.04 -13.62 -8.53
C LEU A 77 13.65 -14.22 -9.89
N GLY A 78 13.06 -13.41 -10.77
CA GLY A 78 12.54 -13.82 -12.07
C GLY A 78 11.14 -14.44 -12.00
N SER A 79 10.47 -14.51 -13.15
CA SER A 79 9.12 -15.08 -13.29
C SER A 79 8.10 -14.50 -12.28
N GLY A 80 8.17 -13.19 -12.03
CA GLY A 80 7.32 -12.46 -11.07
C GLY A 80 7.61 -12.71 -9.59
N ALA A 81 8.54 -13.60 -9.23
CA ALA A 81 8.91 -13.83 -7.83
C ALA A 81 9.87 -12.75 -7.32
N LEU A 82 9.71 -12.41 -6.03
CA LEU A 82 10.52 -11.41 -5.33
C LEU A 82 11.23 -12.00 -4.12
N GLY A 83 12.37 -11.42 -3.78
CA GLY A 83 13.18 -11.78 -2.62
C GLY A 83 13.68 -10.54 -1.90
N LEU A 84 14.39 -10.76 -0.79
CA LEU A 84 15.11 -9.70 -0.10
C LEU A 84 16.43 -10.28 0.40
N ASN A 85 17.54 -9.81 -0.19
CA ASN A 85 18.88 -10.05 0.33
C ASN A 85 19.29 -8.86 1.20
N ILE A 86 19.32 -9.04 2.52
CA ILE A 86 19.72 -7.97 3.45
C ILE A 86 21.21 -7.67 3.26
N ASP A 87 21.56 -6.41 3.04
CA ASP A 87 22.97 -6.00 2.99
C ASP A 87 23.63 -6.28 4.36
N PRO A 88 24.77 -6.98 4.41
CA PRO A 88 25.41 -7.37 5.65
C PRO A 88 25.73 -6.21 6.61
N SER A 89 25.86 -4.99 6.10
CA SER A 89 26.13 -3.80 6.91
C SER A 89 24.89 -3.34 7.70
N ALA A 90 23.70 -3.84 7.37
CA ALA A 90 22.46 -3.63 8.13
C ALA A 90 22.36 -4.53 9.36
N GLY A 91 23.26 -5.52 9.50
CA GLY A 91 23.26 -6.50 10.58
C GLY A 91 22.79 -7.89 10.14
N SER A 92 22.56 -8.78 11.10
CA SER A 92 22.02 -10.11 10.82
C SER A 92 20.54 -10.03 10.45
N GLU A 93 20.03 -11.06 9.77
CA GLU A 93 18.59 -11.17 9.46
C GLU A 93 17.72 -11.07 10.73
N ALA A 94 18.14 -11.74 11.81
CA ALA A 94 17.43 -11.67 13.09
C ALA A 94 17.42 -10.26 13.68
N GLN A 95 18.53 -9.52 13.57
CA GLN A 95 18.59 -8.12 14.01
C GLN A 95 17.69 -7.23 13.14
N PHE A 96 17.70 -7.42 11.83
CA PHE A 96 16.85 -6.68 10.90
C PHE A 96 15.36 -6.87 11.22
N ILE A 97 14.92 -8.10 11.46
CA ILE A 97 13.54 -8.42 11.89
C ILE A 97 13.21 -7.74 13.23
N ALA A 98 14.14 -7.79 14.19
CA ALA A 98 13.95 -7.15 15.50
C ALA A 98 13.87 -5.62 15.38
N ASP A 99 14.66 -5.00 14.50
CA ASP A 99 14.65 -3.57 14.24
C ASP A 99 13.33 -3.14 13.58
N ILE A 100 12.80 -3.90 12.62
CA ILE A 100 11.46 -3.66 12.04
C ILE A 100 10.40 -3.69 13.14
N ALA A 101 10.40 -4.72 13.98
CA ALA A 101 9.45 -4.84 15.09
C ALA A 101 9.54 -3.66 16.06
N ALA A 102 10.75 -3.18 16.37
CA ALA A 102 10.97 -2.04 17.24
C ALA A 102 10.49 -0.72 16.62
N LEU A 103 10.78 -0.47 15.33
CA LEU A 103 10.29 0.69 14.60
C LEU A 103 8.76 0.72 14.58
N LYS A 104 8.12 -0.43 14.28
CA LYS A 104 6.67 -0.58 14.31
C LYS A 104 6.06 -0.36 15.69
N ALA A 105 6.69 -0.90 16.74
CA ALA A 105 6.27 -0.67 18.12
C ALA A 105 6.38 0.82 18.52
N SER A 106 7.26 1.59 17.86
CA SER A 106 7.37 3.04 18.02
C SER A 106 6.37 3.85 17.18
N GLY A 107 5.46 3.18 16.46
CA GLY A 107 4.40 3.82 15.66
C GLY A 107 4.79 4.14 14.21
N LYS A 108 5.95 3.66 13.74
CA LYS A 108 6.41 3.85 12.36
C LYS A 108 5.84 2.78 11.45
N ILE A 109 5.68 3.10 10.17
CA ILE A 109 5.39 2.13 9.11
C ILE A 109 6.71 1.70 8.49
N VAL A 110 6.89 0.39 8.29
CA VAL A 110 8.01 -0.15 7.51
C VAL A 110 7.47 -0.97 6.35
N ALA A 111 7.70 -0.51 5.13
CA ALA A 111 7.23 -1.15 3.91
C ALA A 111 8.40 -1.65 3.06
N LEU A 112 8.15 -2.67 2.23
CA LEU A 112 9.11 -3.15 1.25
C LEU A 112 8.85 -2.46 -0.10
N SER A 113 9.83 -1.75 -0.64
CA SER A 113 9.69 -1.09 -1.94
C SER A 113 10.08 -2.00 -3.10
N LEU A 114 9.31 -1.92 -4.17
CA LEU A 114 9.42 -2.73 -5.39
C LEU A 114 9.86 -1.84 -6.53
N GLY A 115 11.13 -1.93 -6.93
CA GLY A 115 11.70 -1.00 -7.90
C GLY A 115 13.22 -1.00 -7.92
N GLY A 116 13.77 0.14 -8.30
CA GLY A 116 15.20 0.33 -8.48
C GLY A 116 15.77 -0.38 -9.71
N GLU A 117 17.00 -0.03 -10.07
CA GLU A 117 17.69 -0.50 -11.29
C GLU A 117 17.69 -2.04 -11.44
N LYS A 118 17.75 -2.78 -10.32
CA LYS A 118 17.78 -4.25 -10.29
C LYS A 118 16.41 -4.90 -10.04
N GLY A 119 15.41 -4.14 -9.60
CA GLY A 119 14.07 -4.67 -9.29
C GLY A 119 13.13 -4.64 -10.49
N SER A 120 13.59 -5.13 -11.65
CA SER A 120 12.71 -5.31 -12.81
C SER A 120 11.64 -6.36 -12.49
N VAL A 121 10.47 -5.90 -12.05
CA VAL A 121 9.32 -6.73 -11.74
C VAL A 121 8.56 -7.00 -13.02
N THR A 122 8.45 -8.27 -13.40
CA THR A 122 7.58 -8.70 -14.50
C THR A 122 6.36 -9.40 -13.94
N ILE A 123 5.17 -9.04 -14.43
CA ILE A 123 3.93 -9.73 -14.06
C ILE A 123 3.11 -9.95 -15.35
N LYS A 124 3.61 -10.81 -16.23
CA LYS A 124 3.06 -10.93 -17.59
C LYS A 124 1.84 -11.84 -17.70
N ASP A 125 1.70 -12.79 -16.79
CA ASP A 125 0.64 -13.80 -16.81
C ASP A 125 0.20 -14.23 -15.40
N ALA A 126 -0.76 -15.15 -15.34
CA ALA A 126 -1.33 -15.63 -14.09
C ALA A 126 -0.31 -16.36 -13.20
N THR A 127 0.70 -17.01 -13.78
CA THR A 127 1.75 -17.72 -13.04
C THR A 127 2.67 -16.70 -12.38
N GLU A 128 3.14 -15.70 -13.12
CA GLU A 128 3.97 -14.62 -12.56
C GLU A 128 3.20 -13.82 -11.50
N LYS A 129 1.90 -13.57 -11.70
CA LYS A 129 1.04 -12.96 -10.68
C LYS A 129 0.97 -13.79 -9.40
N ALA A 130 0.80 -15.11 -9.51
CA ALA A 130 0.78 -15.98 -8.34
C ALA A 130 2.13 -15.97 -7.60
N ASN A 131 3.24 -15.97 -8.33
CA ASN A 131 4.58 -15.86 -7.75
C ASN A 131 4.79 -14.52 -7.04
N PHE A 132 4.35 -13.41 -7.65
CA PHE A 132 4.38 -12.07 -7.06
C PHE A 132 3.65 -12.04 -5.72
N VAL A 133 2.40 -12.52 -5.69
CA VAL A 133 1.57 -12.55 -4.48
C VAL A 133 2.20 -13.43 -3.40
N ASN A 134 2.57 -14.65 -3.75
CA ASN A 134 3.08 -15.63 -2.77
C ASN A 134 4.42 -15.19 -2.17
N SER A 135 5.32 -14.67 -3.00
CA SER A 135 6.63 -14.22 -2.52
C SER A 135 6.52 -12.99 -1.64
N LEU A 136 5.73 -11.98 -2.02
CA LEU A 136 5.52 -10.79 -1.18
C LEU A 136 4.81 -11.11 0.13
N TYR A 137 3.79 -11.98 0.10
CA TYR A 137 3.16 -12.44 1.33
C TYR A 137 4.18 -13.14 2.25
N GLY A 138 5.06 -13.97 1.69
CA GLY A 138 6.16 -14.59 2.43
C GLY A 138 7.13 -13.59 3.04
N LEU A 139 7.51 -12.55 2.29
CA LEU A 139 8.41 -11.49 2.78
C LEU A 139 7.75 -10.64 3.87
N ILE A 140 6.50 -10.23 3.68
CA ILE A 140 5.72 -9.47 4.66
C ILE A 140 5.60 -10.25 5.97
N THR A 141 5.25 -11.53 5.90
CA THR A 141 5.08 -12.38 7.10
C THR A 141 6.41 -12.71 7.78
N LYS A 142 7.49 -12.97 7.02
CA LYS A 142 8.81 -13.28 7.56
C LYS A 142 9.44 -12.07 8.28
N TYR A 143 9.42 -10.91 7.64
CA TYR A 143 10.12 -9.72 8.13
C TYR A 143 9.24 -8.81 8.98
N GLY A 144 7.92 -8.99 8.93
CA GLY A 144 6.98 -8.17 9.67
C GLY A 144 6.72 -6.80 9.03
N PHE A 145 6.93 -6.65 7.73
CA PHE A 145 6.57 -5.42 7.01
C PHE A 145 5.08 -5.08 7.15
N ASP A 146 4.74 -3.80 7.13
CA ASP A 146 3.35 -3.32 7.14
C ASP A 146 2.68 -3.44 5.77
N GLY A 147 3.47 -3.52 4.70
CA GLY A 147 2.97 -3.68 3.34
C GLY A 147 4.05 -3.37 2.31
N ILE A 148 3.65 -2.81 1.17
CA ILE A 148 4.55 -2.56 0.03
C ILE A 148 4.49 -1.11 -0.46
N ASP A 149 5.56 -0.71 -1.12
CA ASP A 149 5.65 0.49 -1.94
C ASP A 149 5.90 0.10 -3.40
N VAL A 150 5.10 0.62 -4.32
CA VAL A 150 5.20 0.30 -5.75
C VAL A 150 5.97 1.42 -6.46
N ASP A 151 7.23 1.14 -6.79
CA ASP A 151 8.19 2.07 -7.40
C ASP A 151 8.73 1.51 -8.74
N LEU A 152 7.80 1.06 -9.59
CA LEU A 152 8.17 0.42 -10.86
C LEU A 152 8.44 1.48 -11.93
N GLU A 153 9.73 1.71 -12.20
CA GLU A 153 10.22 2.68 -13.18
C GLU A 153 10.31 2.11 -14.62
N ASN A 154 10.10 0.80 -14.77
CA ASN A 154 10.26 0.10 -16.05
C ASN A 154 9.11 -0.90 -16.30
N GLY A 155 8.74 -1.07 -17.57
CA GLY A 155 7.82 -2.13 -18.00
C GLY A 155 6.33 -1.83 -17.82
N VAL A 156 5.95 -0.74 -17.15
CA VAL A 156 4.54 -0.31 -17.02
C VAL A 156 4.15 0.59 -18.19
N SER A 157 3.25 0.11 -19.04
CA SER A 157 2.75 0.85 -20.21
C SER A 157 1.29 0.56 -20.45
N ILE A 158 0.58 1.53 -21.03
CA ILE A 158 -0.85 1.39 -21.35
C ILE A 158 -1.05 0.18 -22.27
N GLY A 159 -1.99 -0.70 -21.88
CA GLY A 159 -2.31 -1.93 -22.60
C GLY A 159 -1.36 -3.11 -22.33
N ALA A 160 -0.28 -2.92 -21.57
CA ALA A 160 0.59 -4.01 -21.17
C ALA A 160 -0.08 -4.92 -20.12
N PRO A 161 0.11 -6.26 -20.17
CA PRO A 161 -0.50 -7.19 -19.22
C PRO A 161 -0.20 -6.87 -17.75
N ILE A 162 0.97 -6.28 -17.47
CA ILE A 162 1.39 -5.92 -16.12
C ILE A 162 0.38 -4.99 -15.43
N VAL A 163 -0.33 -4.12 -16.14
CA VAL A 163 -1.28 -3.18 -15.54
C VAL A 163 -2.39 -3.93 -14.79
N GLN A 164 -3.08 -4.84 -15.48
CA GLN A 164 -4.16 -5.62 -14.85
C GLN A 164 -3.60 -6.62 -13.84
N ASN A 165 -2.49 -7.29 -14.15
CA ASN A 165 -1.93 -8.30 -13.26
C ASN A 165 -1.40 -7.70 -11.95
N LEU A 166 -0.85 -6.49 -11.98
CA LEU A 166 -0.41 -5.76 -10.78
C LEU A 166 -1.62 -5.37 -9.92
N ILE A 167 -2.68 -4.82 -10.52
CA ILE A 167 -3.93 -4.49 -9.80
C ILE A 167 -4.50 -5.72 -9.09
N ASP A 168 -4.67 -6.83 -9.83
CA ASP A 168 -5.20 -8.07 -9.28
C ASP A 168 -4.28 -8.65 -8.21
N GLY A 169 -2.97 -8.62 -8.45
CA GLY A 169 -1.96 -9.14 -7.53
C GLY A 169 -1.95 -8.37 -6.21
N ILE A 170 -1.99 -7.04 -6.24
CA ILE A 170 -2.04 -6.21 -5.04
C ILE A 170 -3.34 -6.45 -4.26
N LYS A 171 -4.50 -6.55 -4.95
CA LYS A 171 -5.78 -6.89 -4.29
C LYS A 171 -5.72 -8.25 -3.62
N GLN A 172 -5.15 -9.26 -4.28
CA GLN A 172 -5.01 -10.59 -3.72
C GLN A 172 -4.02 -10.60 -2.53
N LEU A 173 -2.91 -9.88 -2.64
CA LEU A 173 -1.95 -9.72 -1.55
C LEU A 173 -2.60 -9.07 -0.32
N LYS A 174 -3.35 -7.98 -0.51
CA LYS A 174 -4.12 -7.34 0.58
C LYS A 174 -5.10 -8.30 1.23
N GLN A 175 -5.79 -9.15 0.46
CA GLN A 175 -6.70 -10.15 1.03
C GLN A 175 -5.98 -11.15 1.94
N LEU A 176 -4.73 -11.54 1.60
CA LEU A 176 -3.91 -12.43 2.42
C LEU A 176 -3.36 -11.74 3.68
N VAL A 177 -2.89 -10.50 3.55
CA VAL A 177 -2.30 -9.73 4.66
C VAL A 177 -3.39 -9.23 5.63
N GLY A 178 -4.54 -8.83 5.10
CA GLY A 178 -5.66 -8.30 5.86
C GLY A 178 -5.78 -6.77 5.83
N PRO A 179 -6.72 -6.21 6.61
CA PRO A 179 -7.10 -4.79 6.52
C PRO A 179 -5.99 -3.82 6.97
N THR A 180 -4.91 -4.33 7.55
CA THR A 180 -3.77 -3.52 8.00
C THR A 180 -2.70 -3.30 6.94
N PHE A 181 -2.88 -3.86 5.74
CA PHE A 181 -1.94 -3.75 4.64
C PHE A 181 -1.71 -2.29 4.23
N TYR A 182 -0.47 -1.83 4.36
CA TYR A 182 -0.01 -0.55 3.84
C TYR A 182 0.27 -0.66 2.34
N LEU A 183 -0.18 0.33 1.58
CA LEU A 183 0.09 0.43 0.14
C LEU A 183 0.48 1.85 -0.21
N SER A 184 1.70 2.04 -0.72
CA SER A 184 2.10 3.28 -1.39
C SER A 184 2.55 3.06 -2.83
N MET A 185 2.65 4.15 -3.57
CA MET A 185 3.19 4.16 -4.92
C MET A 185 4.06 5.41 -5.14
N ALA A 186 5.16 5.24 -5.87
CA ALA A 186 6.09 6.30 -6.24
C ALA A 186 6.31 6.43 -7.76
N PRO A 187 5.27 6.50 -8.60
CA PRO A 187 5.50 6.67 -10.03
C PRO A 187 6.15 8.03 -10.32
N GLU A 188 6.98 8.07 -11.35
CA GLU A 188 7.41 9.33 -11.95
C GLU A 188 6.22 10.09 -12.57
N HIS A 189 6.27 11.42 -12.60
CA HIS A 189 5.13 12.23 -13.07
C HIS A 189 4.67 11.94 -14.51
N PRO A 190 5.50 11.49 -15.48
CA PRO A 190 5.02 11.10 -16.81
C PRO A 190 3.98 9.97 -16.76
N TYR A 191 4.11 9.03 -15.82
CA TYR A 191 3.19 7.92 -15.64
C TYR A 191 1.84 8.34 -15.06
N VAL A 192 1.74 9.55 -14.51
CA VAL A 192 0.54 10.09 -13.85
C VAL A 192 0.08 11.38 -14.51
N GLN A 193 0.63 12.54 -14.13
CA GLN A 193 0.24 13.85 -14.66
C GLN A 193 0.55 13.99 -16.15
N GLY A 194 1.57 13.28 -16.64
CA GLY A 194 1.87 13.19 -18.06
C GLY A 194 0.69 12.73 -18.93
N GLY A 195 -0.22 11.93 -18.35
CA GLY A 195 -1.48 11.51 -18.96
C GLY A 195 -2.39 12.65 -19.41
N TYR A 196 -2.25 13.84 -18.82
CA TYR A 196 -2.97 15.04 -19.25
C TYR A 196 -2.50 15.53 -20.62
N GLY A 197 -1.20 15.45 -20.91
CA GLY A 197 -0.63 15.90 -22.17
C GLY A 197 -0.65 14.81 -23.26
N GLN A 198 -0.36 13.58 -22.87
CA GLN A 198 -0.32 12.43 -23.78
C GLN A 198 -0.86 11.18 -23.09
N TRP A 199 -1.67 10.41 -23.79
CA TRP A 199 -2.18 9.13 -23.34
C TRP A 199 -1.68 8.00 -24.24
N GLY A 200 -0.60 7.32 -23.83
CA GLY A 200 -0.03 6.20 -24.57
C GLY A 200 1.39 5.86 -24.16
N GLY A 201 1.78 4.59 -24.31
CA GLY A 201 3.07 4.10 -23.80
C GLY A 201 3.15 4.23 -22.29
N LEU A 202 4.22 4.84 -21.77
CA LEU A 202 4.34 5.13 -20.34
C LEU A 202 3.47 6.32 -19.89
N TRP A 203 3.13 7.25 -20.78
CA TRP A 203 2.43 8.48 -20.42
C TRP A 203 1.01 8.18 -19.94
N GLY A 204 0.75 8.42 -18.65
CA GLY A 204 -0.51 8.11 -17.97
C GLY A 204 -0.72 6.64 -17.59
N SER A 205 0.28 5.76 -17.74
CA SER A 205 0.09 4.32 -17.56
C SER A 205 -0.20 3.88 -16.12
N TYR A 206 0.12 4.70 -15.11
CA TYR A 206 -0.25 4.43 -13.72
C TYR A 206 -1.68 4.84 -13.38
N LEU A 207 -2.36 5.65 -14.19
CA LEU A 207 -3.68 6.18 -13.83
C LEU A 207 -4.74 5.08 -13.65
N ALA A 208 -4.71 4.03 -14.46
CA ALA A 208 -5.59 2.87 -14.30
C ALA A 208 -5.27 2.06 -13.02
N ILE A 209 -4.00 1.96 -12.65
CA ILE A 209 -3.54 1.27 -11.43
C ILE A 209 -4.03 2.04 -10.20
N ILE A 210 -3.80 3.35 -10.19
CA ILE A 210 -4.23 4.25 -9.11
C ILE A 210 -5.75 4.20 -8.95
N ASP A 211 -6.51 4.33 -10.03
CA ASP A 211 -7.97 4.32 -9.97
C ASP A 211 -8.52 3.00 -9.43
N ALA A 212 -7.98 1.87 -9.90
CA ALA A 212 -8.45 0.55 -9.50
C ALA A 212 -8.09 0.16 -8.05
N LEU A 213 -7.09 0.81 -7.46
CA LEU A 213 -6.58 0.57 -6.12
C LEU A 213 -6.84 1.74 -5.15
N ARG A 214 -7.57 2.78 -5.55
CA ARG A 214 -7.76 4.01 -4.76
C ARG A 214 -8.34 3.79 -3.36
N ASP A 215 -9.18 2.76 -3.18
CA ASP A 215 -9.78 2.41 -1.89
C ASP A 215 -8.82 1.62 -0.99
N ASP A 216 -7.75 1.08 -1.58
CA ASP A 216 -6.70 0.33 -0.90
C ASP A 216 -5.41 1.15 -0.71
N LEU A 217 -5.22 2.20 -1.51
CA LEU A 217 -4.05 3.06 -1.54
C LEU A 217 -3.98 3.93 -0.28
N THR A 218 -2.89 3.79 0.48
CA THR A 218 -2.66 4.61 1.67
C THR A 218 -2.10 5.98 1.29
N GLN A 219 -1.07 6.01 0.43
CA GLN A 219 -0.43 7.24 -0.04
C GLN A 219 0.12 7.09 -1.46
N ILE A 220 0.14 8.19 -2.22
CA ILE A 220 0.89 8.29 -3.46
C ILE A 220 1.81 9.49 -3.37
N HIS A 221 3.10 9.28 -3.61
CA HIS A 221 4.14 10.31 -3.58
C HIS A 221 4.87 10.29 -4.93
N VAL A 222 4.26 10.95 -5.92
CA VAL A 222 4.79 11.07 -7.27
C VAL A 222 6.20 11.67 -7.25
N GLN A 223 7.11 11.10 -8.02
CA GLN A 223 8.46 11.62 -8.16
C GLN A 223 8.47 12.87 -9.05
N PHE A 224 8.72 14.04 -8.45
CA PHE A 224 8.83 15.33 -9.14
C PHE A 224 10.31 15.74 -9.38
N TYR A 225 11.13 14.77 -9.78
CA TYR A 225 12.55 14.94 -10.07
C TYR A 225 12.95 14.03 -11.23
N ASN A 226 14.10 14.26 -11.88
CA ASN A 226 14.67 13.41 -12.94
C ASN A 226 13.81 13.14 -14.20
N ASN A 227 12.85 14.01 -14.54
CA ASN A 227 11.87 13.78 -15.61
C ASN A 227 11.87 14.89 -16.69
N ASN A 228 13.05 15.24 -17.22
CA ASN A 228 13.19 16.31 -18.22
C ASN A 228 12.64 15.95 -19.61
#